data_AF-A0A074RR61-F1
#
_entry.id   AF-A0A074RR61-F1
#
_cell.length_a   1.000
_cell.length_b   1.000
_cell.length_c   1.000
_cell.angle_alpha   90.00
_cell.angle_beta   90.00
_cell.angle_gamma   90.00
#
_symmetry.space_group_name_H-M   'P 1'
#
loop_
_entity.id
_entity.type
_entity.pdbx_description
1 polymer ?
#
loop_
_entity_poly.entity_id
_entity_poly.type
_entity_poly.pdbx_seq_one_letter_code
_entity_poly.pdbx_strand_id
1 'polypeptide(L)'
;MVSEWMDNGNLHEYLRKFPSADRYQLCIHIASGLEYMHTRATVHGDLKAANVLVSLDGVARLSDFDFSIMSEVSSLVFSESSNSRLGSARWAVCNLTSPFIKLFCLLRPRHQRD
;
A
#
# COMPACT_ATOMS: atom_id res chain seq x y z
N MET A 1 -2.43 17.54 -7.02
CA MET A 1 -1.65 16.57 -7.83
C MET A 1 -2.51 16.14 -9.01
N VAL A 2 -1.94 15.94 -10.19
CA VAL A 2 -2.61 15.36 -11.37
C VAL A 2 -1.88 14.06 -11.70
N SER A 3 -2.61 12.95 -11.84
CA SER A 3 -2.04 11.63 -12.12
C SER A 3 -2.88 10.90 -13.17
N GLU A 4 -2.29 9.86 -13.78
CA GLU A 4 -2.99 8.93 -14.66
C GLU A 4 -4.21 8.32 -13.94
N TRP A 5 -5.34 8.23 -14.66
CA TRP A 5 -6.56 7.62 -14.14
C TRP A 5 -6.46 6.08 -14.17
N MET A 6 -7.06 5.43 -13.18
CA MET A 6 -7.03 3.97 -13.03
C MET A 6 -8.46 3.44 -13.10
N ASP A 7 -8.85 2.91 -14.27
CA ASP A 7 -10.25 2.56 -14.58
C ASP A 7 -10.87 1.54 -13.63
N ASN A 8 -10.05 0.62 -13.12
CA ASN A 8 -10.49 -0.44 -12.23
C ASN A 8 -10.62 0.02 -10.76
N GLY A 9 -10.27 1.28 -10.47
CA GLY A 9 -10.36 1.87 -9.14
C GLY A 9 -9.35 1.28 -8.16
N ASN A 10 -9.71 1.26 -6.87
CA ASN A 10 -8.84 0.70 -5.85
C ASN A 10 -8.90 -0.84 -5.79
N LEU A 11 -7.83 -1.45 -5.28
CA LEU A 11 -7.64 -2.90 -5.19
C LEU A 11 -8.74 -3.57 -4.36
N HIS A 12 -9.26 -2.90 -3.33
CA HIS A 12 -10.34 -3.44 -2.50
C HIS A 12 -11.63 -3.65 -3.31
N GLU A 13 -12.01 -2.66 -4.12
CA GLU A 13 -13.16 -2.74 -5.01
C GLU A 13 -12.91 -3.69 -6.18
N TYR A 14 -11.71 -3.64 -6.75
CA TYR A 14 -11.30 -4.50 -7.85
C TYR A 14 -11.46 -5.99 -7.52
N LEU A 15 -10.96 -6.43 -6.36
CA LEU A 15 -11.07 -7.84 -5.94
C LEU A 15 -12.50 -8.29 -5.61
N ARG A 16 -13.40 -7.35 -5.34
CA ARG A 16 -14.84 -7.65 -5.19
C ARG A 16 -15.52 -7.80 -6.54
N LYS A 17 -15.14 -7.00 -7.53
CA LYS A 17 -15.63 -7.10 -8.91
C LYS A 17 -15.06 -8.34 -9.63
N PHE A 18 -13.80 -8.66 -9.36
CA PHE A 18 -13.06 -9.75 -10.01
C PHE A 18 -12.51 -10.74 -8.96
N PRO A 19 -13.36 -11.61 -8.39
CA PRO A 19 -12.95 -12.53 -7.32
C PRO A 19 -11.87 -13.53 -7.75
N SER A 20 -11.82 -13.85 -9.05
CA SER A 20 -10.85 -14.76 -9.68
C SER A 20 -9.58 -14.06 -10.16
N ALA A 21 -9.40 -12.76 -9.89
CA ALA A 21 -8.18 -12.04 -10.27
C ALA A 21 -6.95 -12.68 -9.62
N ASP A 22 -5.83 -12.67 -10.34
CA ASP A 22 -4.57 -13.23 -9.85
C ASP A 22 -3.97 -12.36 -8.74
N ARG A 23 -4.26 -12.75 -7.50
CA ARG A 23 -3.76 -12.09 -6.30
C ARG A 23 -2.25 -12.18 -6.17
N TYR A 24 -1.63 -13.23 -6.69
CA TYR A 24 -0.19 -13.40 -6.65
C TYR A 24 0.49 -12.40 -7.59
N GLN A 25 -0.05 -12.20 -8.79
CA GLN A 25 0.46 -11.19 -9.70
C GLN A 25 0.26 -9.76 -9.14
N LEU A 26 -0.89 -9.48 -8.52
CA LEU A 26 -1.15 -8.20 -7.86
C LEU A 26 -0.17 -7.94 -6.70
N CYS A 27 0.15 -8.97 -5.91
CA CYS A 27 1.22 -8.93 -4.91
C CYS A 27 2.56 -8.50 -5.52
N ILE A 28 2.97 -9.15 -6.61
CA ILE A 28 4.25 -8.85 -7.26
C ILE A 28 4.31 -7.38 -7.68
N HIS A 29 3.23 -6.86 -8.29
CA HIS A 29 3.15 -5.45 -8.70
C HIS A 29 3.33 -4.49 -7.51
N ILE A 30 2.63 -4.75 -6.39
CA ILE A 30 2.71 -3.93 -5.18
C ILE A 30 4.11 -4.01 -4.56
N ALA A 31 4.70 -5.21 -4.48
CA ALA A 31 6.03 -5.42 -3.93
C ALA A 31 7.10 -4.69 -4.75
N SER A 32 7.02 -4.76 -6.09
CA SER A 32 7.92 -4.04 -6.98
C SER A 32 7.80 -2.52 -6.83
N GLY A 33 6.57 -2.00 -6.68
CA GLY A 33 6.35 -0.58 -6.38
C GLY A 33 6.97 -0.14 -5.05
N LEU A 34 6.84 -0.97 -4.00
CA LEU A 34 7.44 -0.69 -2.69
C LEU A 34 8.96 -0.76 -2.73
N GLU A 35 9.53 -1.76 -3.42
CA GLU A 35 10.98 -1.86 -3.63
C GLU A 35 11.50 -0.60 -4.31
N TYR A 36 10.85 -0.14 -5.39
CA TYR A 36 11.21 1.10 -6.06
C TYR A 36 11.21 2.32 -5.13
N MET A 37 10.19 2.47 -4.27
CA MET A 37 10.17 3.56 -3.29
C MET A 37 11.33 3.45 -2.29
N HIS A 38 11.59 2.24 -1.79
CA HIS A 38 12.67 2.01 -0.82
C HIS A 38 14.06 2.24 -1.43
N THR A 39 14.28 1.94 -2.72
CA THR A 39 15.55 2.28 -3.41
C THR A 39 15.80 3.79 -3.47
N ARG A 40 14.76 4.60 -3.30
CA ARG A 40 14.81 6.07 -3.20
C ARG A 40 14.65 6.55 -1.77
N ALA A 41 14.96 5.68 -0.81
CA ALA A 41 14.84 5.92 0.61
C ALA A 41 13.48 6.49 1.04
N THR A 42 12.38 6.13 0.35
CA THR A 42 11.06 6.65 0.65
C THR A 42 10.17 5.53 1.18
N VAL A 43 9.57 5.72 2.35
CA VAL A 43 8.61 4.78 2.93
C VAL A 43 7.20 5.34 2.74
N HIS A 44 6.24 4.54 2.26
CA HIS A 44 4.88 5.00 1.94
C HIS A 44 4.07 5.48 3.17
N GLY A 45 4.24 4.84 4.32
CA GLY A 45 3.58 5.23 5.58
C GLY A 45 2.11 4.81 5.76
N ASP A 46 1.34 4.57 4.70
CA ASP A 46 -0.09 4.17 4.77
C ASP A 46 -0.49 3.14 3.70
N LEU A 47 0.24 2.02 3.64
CA LEU A 47 -0.05 0.95 2.69
C LEU A 47 -1.32 0.18 3.09
N LYS A 48 -2.40 0.36 2.31
CA LYS A 48 -3.66 -0.36 2.43
C LYS A 48 -4.28 -0.62 1.06
N ALA A 49 -5.20 -1.58 0.93
CA ALA A 49 -5.81 -1.93 -0.36
C ALA A 49 -6.62 -0.78 -0.99
N ALA A 50 -7.07 0.19 -0.20
CA ALA A 50 -7.70 1.41 -0.71
C ALA A 50 -6.69 2.37 -1.39
N ASN A 51 -5.40 2.28 -1.03
CA ASN A 51 -4.31 3.10 -1.56
C ASN A 51 -3.50 2.35 -2.64
N VAL A 52 -4.01 1.23 -3.12
CA VAL A 52 -3.50 0.56 -4.31
C VAL A 52 -4.56 0.70 -5.40
N LEU A 53 -4.21 1.31 -6.52
CA LEU A 53 -5.07 1.44 -7.69
C LEU A 53 -4.75 0.37 -8.72
N VAL A 54 -5.73 0.00 -9.55
CA VAL A 54 -5.58 -1.01 -10.59
C VAL A 54 -5.86 -0.38 -11.95
N SER A 55 -4.93 -0.52 -12.90
CA SER A 55 -5.11 -0.05 -14.28
C SER A 55 -6.13 -0.90 -15.03
N LEU A 56 -6.57 -0.45 -16.20
CA LEU A 56 -7.43 -1.23 -17.10
C LEU A 56 -6.85 -2.62 -17.39
N ASP A 57 -5.53 -2.71 -17.58
CA ASP A 57 -4.81 -3.95 -17.87
C ASP A 57 -4.58 -4.86 -16.64
N GLY A 58 -5.13 -4.50 -15.47
CA GLY A 58 -4.98 -5.29 -14.24
C GLY A 58 -3.65 -5.09 -13.51
N VAL A 59 -2.90 -4.03 -13.84
CA VAL A 59 -1.63 -3.70 -13.17
C VAL A 59 -1.92 -2.91 -11.90
N ALA A 60 -1.42 -3.38 -10.76
CA ALA A 60 -1.59 -2.69 -9.47
C ALA A 60 -0.49 -1.64 -9.26
N ARG A 61 -0.87 -0.44 -8.82
CA ARG A 61 0.04 0.68 -8.58
C ARG A 61 -0.24 1.30 -7.22
N LEU A 62 0.82 1.71 -6.53
CA LEU A 62 0.71 2.45 -5.27
C LEU A 62 0.18 3.87 -5.52
N SER A 63 -0.57 4.39 -4.58
CA SER A 63 -1.18 5.73 -4.62
C SER A 63 -1.27 6.33 -3.22
N ASP A 64 -1.65 7.60 -3.13
CA ASP A 64 -1.83 8.30 -1.84
C ASP A 64 -0.55 8.33 -1.00
N PHE A 65 0.40 9.16 -1.45
CA PHE A 65 1.72 9.33 -0.85
C PHE A 65 1.74 10.39 0.27
N ASP A 66 0.59 10.83 0.77
CA ASP A 66 0.48 11.93 1.74
C ASP A 66 1.16 11.63 3.08
N PHE A 67 1.38 10.34 3.39
CA PHE A 67 2.10 9.87 4.57
C PHE A 67 3.53 9.38 4.26
N SER A 68 4.05 9.66 3.06
CA SER A 68 5.37 9.16 2.66
C SER A 68 6.49 9.97 3.32
N ILE A 69 7.49 9.27 3.85
CA ILE A 69 8.63 9.88 4.55
C ILE A 69 9.92 9.50 3.82
N MET A 70 10.74 10.49 3.48
CA MET A 70 12.09 10.28 2.98
C MET A 70 13.05 10.00 4.16
N SER A 71 13.65 8.82 4.15
CA SER A 71 14.51 8.29 5.20
C SER A 71 15.91 8.91 5.22
N GLU A 72 16.36 9.64 4.19
CA GLU A 72 17.71 10.24 4.16
C GLU A 72 17.83 11.57 4.89
N VAL A 73 16.72 12.19 5.30
CA VAL A 73 16.80 13.42 6.10
C VAL A 73 16.84 13.01 7.58
N SER A 74 18.05 12.95 8.15
CA SER A 74 18.30 12.81 9.61
C SER A 74 17.78 13.99 10.45
N SER A 75 16.84 14.78 9.95
CA SER A 75 16.16 15.83 10.69
C SER A 75 14.69 15.42 10.81
N LEU A 76 14.43 14.61 11.84
CA LEU A 76 13.09 14.38 12.36
C LEU A 76 12.51 15.70 12.87
N VAL A 77 12.09 16.58 11.97
CA VAL A 77 11.09 17.60 12.28
C VAL A 77 9.75 16.88 12.28
N PHE A 78 9.42 16.29 13.43
CA PHE A 78 8.04 16.02 13.78
C PHE A 78 7.33 17.37 13.79
N SER A 79 6.74 17.77 12.67
CA SER A 79 5.76 18.85 12.70
C SER A 79 4.60 18.32 13.51
N GLU A 80 4.52 18.77 14.75
CA GLU A 80 3.46 18.44 15.69
C GLU A 80 2.16 19.10 15.19
N SER A 81 1.56 18.54 14.14
CA SER A 81 0.17 18.81 13.83
C SER A 81 -0.65 17.93 14.75
N SER A 82 -1.19 18.55 15.79
CA SER A 82 -2.10 17.99 16.79
C SER A 82 -3.28 17.26 16.14
N ASN A 83 -3.08 16.02 15.75
CA ASN A 83 -4.15 15.04 15.53
C ASN A 83 -3.50 13.66 15.64
N SER A 84 -3.80 12.95 16.72
CA SER A 84 -3.42 11.57 16.96
C SER A 84 -3.99 10.65 15.88
N ARG A 85 -3.40 10.67 14.68
CA ARG A 85 -3.65 9.72 13.61
C ARG A 85 -2.60 8.63 13.72
N LEU A 86 -2.81 7.70 14.65
CA LEU A 86 -2.21 6.38 14.48
C LEU A 86 -2.61 5.92 13.09
N GLY A 87 -1.64 5.83 12.17
CA GLY A 87 -1.80 5.07 10.93
C GLY A 87 -2.44 3.73 11.29
N SER A 88 -3.34 3.23 10.43
CA SER A 88 -4.24 2.13 10.79
C SER A 88 -3.45 1.01 11.51
N ALA A 89 -3.74 0.80 12.80
CA ALA A 89 -2.87 0.06 13.74
C ALA A 89 -2.59 -1.39 13.33
N ARG A 90 -3.34 -1.91 12.34
CA ARG A 90 -3.11 -3.21 11.71
C ARG A 90 -1.86 -3.25 10.81
N TRP A 91 -1.28 -2.09 10.48
CA TRP A 91 -0.19 -1.96 9.49
C TRP A 91 1.12 -1.38 10.04
N ALA A 92 1.12 -0.95 11.31
CA ALA A 92 2.34 -0.57 12.02
C ALA A 92 3.17 -1.83 12.29
N VAL A 93 4.41 -1.88 11.78
CA VAL A 93 5.25 -3.07 11.88
C VAL A 93 6.34 -2.93 12.92
N CYS A 94 6.38 -3.93 13.79
CA CYS A 94 7.55 -4.34 14.54
C CYS A 94 8.42 -5.20 13.59
N ASN A 95 9.50 -4.61 13.07
CA ASN A 95 10.72 -5.26 12.53
C ASN A 95 10.61 -6.64 11.83
N LEU A 96 9.73 -6.80 10.84
CA LEU A 96 9.80 -7.93 9.90
C LEU A 96 10.20 -7.44 8.51
N THR A 97 11.39 -7.85 8.08
CA THR A 97 12.05 -7.55 6.80
C THR A 97 11.40 -8.19 5.57
N SER A 98 10.23 -8.83 5.71
CA SER A 98 9.58 -9.53 4.61
C SER A 98 8.30 -8.80 4.12
N PRO A 99 8.35 -8.10 2.97
CA PRO A 99 7.18 -7.45 2.38
C PRO A 99 6.07 -8.45 2.01
N PHE A 100 6.41 -9.73 1.84
CA PHE A 100 5.47 -10.81 1.51
C PHE A 100 4.42 -11.07 2.60
N ILE A 101 4.78 -10.97 3.88
CA ILE A 101 3.86 -11.28 4.99
C ILE A 101 2.78 -10.21 5.12
N LYS A 102 3.11 -8.93 4.89
CA LYS A 102 2.13 -7.83 4.89
C LYS A 102 1.15 -7.91 3.72
N LEU A 103 1.64 -8.31 2.53
CA LEU A 103 0.83 -8.47 1.34
C LEU A 103 -0.23 -9.57 1.47
N PHE A 104 0.10 -10.65 2.19
CA PHE A 104 -0.84 -11.73 2.47
C PHE A 104 -2.07 -11.25 3.27
N CYS A 105 -1.87 -10.29 4.19
CA CYS A 105 -2.96 -9.67 4.94
C CYS A 105 -3.82 -8.70 4.11
N LEU A 106 -3.27 -8.08 3.06
CA LEU A 106 -4.01 -7.22 2.13
C LEU A 106 -4.99 -8.01 1.25
N LEU A 107 -4.66 -9.25 0.93
CA LEU A 107 -5.34 -10.06 -0.08
C LEU A 107 -6.18 -11.20 0.48
N ARG A 108 -6.27 -11.34 1.81
CA ARG A 108 -7.14 -12.35 2.43
C ARG A 108 -8.63 -12.02 2.22
N PRO A 109 -9.45 -12.96 1.69
CA PRO A 109 -10.89 -12.81 1.73
C PRO A 109 -11.39 -12.82 3.18
N ARG A 110 -12.42 -12.03 3.49
CA ARG A 110 -13.00 -11.86 4.85
C ARG A 110 -13.59 -13.15 5.48
N HIS A 111 -13.47 -14.32 4.86
CA HIS A 111 -14.19 -15.55 5.22
C HIS A 111 -13.47 -16.51 6.18
N GLN A 112 -12.30 -16.14 6.72
CA GLN A 112 -11.75 -16.77 7.93
C GLN A 112 -11.73 -15.73 9.07
N ARG A 113 -12.86 -15.62 9.74
CA ARG A 113 -13.00 -15.04 11.08
C ARG A 113 -14.05 -15.87 11.80
N ASP A 114 -13.62 -17.01 12.31
CA ASP A 114 -14.11 -17.63 13.54
C ASP A 114 -12.88 -17.86 14.43
#